data_AF-A0A7J5B0B3-F1
#
_entry.id   AF-A0A7J5B0B3-F1
#
_cell.length_a   1.000
_cell.length_b   1.000
_cell.length_c   1.000
_cell.angle_alpha   90.00
_cell.angle_beta   90.00
_cell.angle_gamma   90.00
#
_symmetry.space_group_name_H-M   'P 1'
#
loop_
_entity.id
_entity.type
_entity.pdbx_description
1 polymer ?
#
loop_
_entity_poly.entity_id
_entity_poly.type
_entity_poly.pdbx_seq_one_letter_code
_entity_poly.pdbx_strand_id
1 'polypeptide(L)'
;MNQGELVGGLLVIFVLAVIAIATIVVFGDLSIRPRPRRLPVWQYTHRVIGKDQPYATSTGSFPASEQRLWELWRESHTPGSIVAVPVASDPVAPKPVADSADNSGRSEAEDAEANADTNPSGADAGGDTPSVDAAEKIPEVRQMRVSRVSRELRSVYPLALVGFNVYFEEYEKTEFPVGLIVRGSDGVAMMTLTDDDIVAFDERGRRLWSSRWERLIFSNAHDLLLYNGHTQIRIDDEDQRDLVEALVVKYGRFEQMHFLPGPERRAPDADE
;
A
#
# COMPACT_ATOMS: atom_id res chain seq x y z
N MET A 1 83.93 -0.16 2.77
CA MET A 1 82.48 -0.27 3.03
C MET A 1 82.06 -1.65 2.60
N ASN A 2 81.69 -2.52 3.54
CA ASN A 2 81.50 -3.95 3.29
C ASN A 2 80.16 -4.18 2.60
N GLN A 3 80.15 -4.83 1.43
CA GLN A 3 78.92 -5.13 0.68
C GLN A 3 77.86 -5.86 1.53
N GLY A 4 78.26 -6.64 2.54
CA GLY A 4 77.35 -7.32 3.46
C GLY A 4 76.51 -6.39 4.34
N GLU A 5 77.03 -5.24 4.76
CA GLU A 5 76.29 -4.26 5.57
C GLU A 5 75.26 -3.50 4.71
N LEU A 6 75.60 -3.26 3.44
CA LEU A 6 74.73 -2.57 2.49
C LEU A 6 73.57 -3.45 2.03
N VAL A 7 73.82 -4.75 1.82
CA VAL A 7 72.78 -5.76 1.52
C VAL A 7 71.91 -6.01 2.75
N GLY A 8 72.49 -6.10 3.95
CA GLY A 8 71.74 -6.26 5.20
C GLY A 8 70.80 -5.10 5.49
N GLY A 9 71.28 -3.85 5.32
CA GLY A 9 70.45 -2.65 5.49
C GLY A 9 69.29 -2.56 4.50
N LEU A 10 69.53 -2.94 3.23
CA LEU A 10 68.49 -2.93 2.20
C LEU A 10 67.40 -3.98 2.45
N LEU A 11 67.78 -5.15 2.98
CA LEU A 11 66.83 -6.22 3.31
C LEU A 11 65.91 -5.80 4.47
N VAL A 12 66.44 -5.13 5.49
CA VAL A 12 65.64 -4.60 6.61
C VAL A 12 64.62 -3.56 6.13
N ILE A 13 65.04 -2.63 5.26
CA ILE A 13 64.13 -1.61 4.69
C ILE A 13 63.03 -2.28 3.87
N PHE A 14 63.37 -3.29 3.07
CA PHE A 14 62.40 -4.03 2.25
C PHE A 14 61.38 -4.76 3.12
N VAL A 15 61.82 -5.44 4.19
CA VAL A 15 60.91 -6.12 5.12
C VAL A 15 59.97 -5.13 5.81
N LEU A 16 60.48 -3.98 6.25
CA LEU A 16 59.65 -2.93 6.86
C LEU A 16 58.63 -2.35 5.87
N ALA A 17 59.02 -2.17 4.60
CA ALA A 17 58.11 -1.70 3.56
C ALA A 17 56.98 -2.72 3.28
N VAL A 18 57.30 -4.01 3.21
CA VAL A 18 56.30 -5.07 3.03
C VAL A 18 55.33 -5.12 4.21
N ILE A 19 55.84 -5.00 5.45
CA ILE A 19 54.99 -4.96 6.65
C ILE A 19 54.06 -3.75 6.59
N ALA A 20 54.58 -2.56 6.26
CA ALA A 20 53.78 -1.34 6.18
C ALA A 20 52.69 -1.42 5.11
N ILE A 21 52.98 -2.00 3.94
CA ILE A 21 51.99 -2.22 2.89
C ILE A 21 50.92 -3.20 3.36
N ALA A 22 51.32 -4.30 4.01
CA ALA A 22 50.37 -5.28 4.54
C ALA A 22 49.43 -4.66 5.59
N THR A 23 49.94 -3.81 6.49
CA THR A 23 49.09 -3.10 7.46
C THR A 23 48.14 -2.13 6.80
N ILE A 24 48.56 -1.39 5.77
CA ILE A 24 47.67 -0.47 5.03
C ILE A 24 46.54 -1.24 4.34
N VAL A 25 46.85 -2.37 3.70
CA VAL A 25 45.83 -3.20 3.03
C VAL A 25 44.84 -3.78 4.03
N VAL A 26 45.33 -4.32 5.16
CA VAL A 26 44.47 -4.91 6.20
C VAL A 26 43.60 -3.85 6.88
N PHE A 27 44.16 -2.68 7.22
CA PHE A 27 43.38 -1.58 7.79
C PHE A 27 42.41 -0.95 6.78
N GLY A 28 42.81 -0.87 5.50
CA GLY A 28 41.92 -0.47 4.41
C GLY A 28 40.71 -1.40 4.31
N ASP A 29 40.94 -2.70 4.28
CA ASP A 29 39.87 -3.72 4.18
C ASP A 29 38.96 -3.74 5.42
N LEU A 30 39.52 -3.59 6.62
CA LEU A 30 38.75 -3.45 7.88
C LEU A 30 37.94 -2.14 7.92
N SER A 31 38.44 -1.04 7.34
CA SER A 31 37.73 0.24 7.27
C SER A 31 36.61 0.27 6.24
N ILE A 32 36.66 -0.63 5.25
CA ILE A 32 35.64 -0.79 4.20
C ILE A 32 34.52 -1.74 4.64
N ARG A 33 34.66 -2.43 5.79
CA ARG A 33 33.56 -3.24 6.34
C ARG A 33 32.31 -2.37 6.46
N PRO A 34 31.24 -2.67 5.70
CA PRO A 34 30.05 -1.85 5.74
C PRO A 34 29.50 -1.91 7.16
N ARG A 35 29.50 -0.76 7.84
CA ARG A 35 28.81 -0.64 9.13
C ARG A 35 27.36 -1.13 8.92
N PRO A 36 26.80 -1.91 9.86
CA PRO A 36 25.42 -2.35 9.76
C PRO A 36 24.53 -1.11 9.63
N ARG A 37 23.99 -0.89 8.43
CA ARG A 37 23.14 0.26 8.14
C ARG A 37 21.81 0.03 8.84
N ARG A 38 21.48 0.90 9.79
CA ARG A 38 20.15 0.89 10.42
C ARG A 38 19.15 1.42 9.39
N LEU A 39 18.27 0.55 8.91
CA LEU A 39 17.16 0.94 8.07
C LEU A 39 16.16 1.78 8.88
N PRO A 40 15.44 2.72 8.25
CA PRO A 40 14.43 3.51 8.93
C PRO A 40 13.31 2.61 9.45
N VAL A 41 12.74 2.97 10.60
CA VAL A 41 11.49 2.38 11.09
C VAL A 41 10.36 3.12 10.38
N TRP A 42 9.56 2.39 9.61
CA TRP A 42 8.44 2.95 8.87
C TRP A 42 7.16 2.95 9.72
N GLN A 43 6.35 3.98 9.53
CA GLN A 43 4.98 4.01 10.03
C GLN A 43 4.03 3.58 8.92
N TYR A 44 3.02 2.78 9.30
CA TYR A 44 2.08 2.18 8.36
C TYR A 44 0.65 2.60 8.67
N THR A 45 -0.12 2.71 7.60
CA THR A 45 -1.58 2.73 7.63
C THR A 45 -2.09 1.46 6.93
N HIS A 46 -3.16 0.88 7.46
CA HIS A 46 -3.76 -0.33 6.89
C HIS A 46 -4.83 0.04 5.87
N ARG A 47 -4.84 -0.72 4.77
CA ARG A 47 -5.84 -0.61 3.72
C ARG A 47 -6.20 -2.00 3.24
N VAL A 48 -7.32 -2.08 2.52
CA VAL A 48 -7.87 -3.34 2.02
C VAL A 48 -8.07 -3.24 0.52
N ILE A 49 -7.70 -4.28 -0.22
CA ILE A 49 -8.08 -4.47 -1.63
C ILE A 49 -9.32 -5.36 -1.66
N GLY A 50 -10.34 -4.94 -2.40
CA GLY A 50 -11.60 -5.68 -2.47
C GLY A 50 -12.25 -5.78 -1.09
N LYS A 51 -12.63 -6.99 -0.68
CA LYS A 51 -13.34 -7.22 0.60
C LYS A 51 -12.39 -7.46 1.77
N ASP A 52 -11.39 -8.34 1.60
CA ASP A 52 -10.71 -8.95 2.74
C ASP A 52 -9.19 -9.03 2.61
N GLN A 53 -8.59 -8.38 1.61
CA GLN A 53 -7.14 -8.47 1.42
C GLN A 53 -6.41 -7.28 2.04
N PRO A 54 -5.77 -7.45 3.21
CA PRO A 54 -5.01 -6.39 3.83
C PRO A 54 -3.71 -6.12 3.08
N TYR A 55 -3.35 -4.85 3.00
CA TYR A 55 -2.01 -4.39 2.67
C TYR A 55 -1.63 -3.20 3.57
N ALA A 56 -0.34 -2.94 3.69
CA ALA A 56 0.15 -1.80 4.46
C ALA A 56 0.69 -0.73 3.51
N THR A 57 0.37 0.52 3.80
CA THR A 57 0.84 1.69 3.07
C THR A 57 1.61 2.61 4.00
N SER A 58 2.63 3.31 3.50
CA SER A 58 3.40 4.27 4.29
C SER A 58 2.50 5.39 4.82
N THR A 59 2.60 5.77 6.10
CA THR A 59 1.79 6.90 6.60
C THR A 59 2.18 8.21 5.90
N GLY A 60 3.47 8.40 5.63
CA GLY A 60 3.98 9.56 4.87
C GLY A 60 3.69 9.48 3.38
N SER A 61 3.63 10.67 2.76
CA SER A 61 3.58 10.85 1.31
C SER A 61 4.88 11.55 0.87
N PHE A 62 5.49 11.07 -0.21
CA PHE A 62 6.84 11.48 -0.61
C PHE A 62 6.83 12.04 -2.04
N PRO A 63 7.69 13.00 -2.40
CA PRO A 63 7.81 13.42 -3.79
C PRO A 63 8.10 12.24 -4.71
N ALA A 64 7.42 12.14 -5.85
CA ALA A 64 7.62 11.06 -6.82
C ALA A 64 9.07 10.98 -7.35
N SER A 65 9.80 12.11 -7.32
CA SER A 65 11.22 12.21 -7.67
C SER A 65 12.17 11.65 -6.61
N GLU A 66 11.70 11.36 -5.39
CA GLU A 66 12.52 10.91 -4.26
C GLU A 66 12.87 9.42 -4.38
N GLN A 67 13.78 9.11 -5.28
CA GLN A 67 14.21 7.74 -5.58
C GLN A 67 14.88 7.07 -4.37
N ARG A 68 15.55 7.83 -3.51
CA ARG A 68 16.30 7.27 -2.38
C ARG A 68 15.38 6.66 -1.32
N LEU A 69 14.26 7.30 -1.01
CA LEU A 69 13.28 6.75 -0.07
C LEU A 69 12.63 5.47 -0.63
N TRP A 70 12.40 5.42 -1.94
CA TRP A 70 11.90 4.22 -2.60
C TRP A 70 12.90 3.05 -2.52
N GLU A 71 14.19 3.30 -2.70
CA GLU A 71 15.23 2.29 -2.51
C GLU A 71 15.27 1.77 -1.08
N LEU A 72 15.22 2.67 -0.09
CA LEU A 72 15.18 2.29 1.34
C LEU A 72 13.93 1.47 1.67
N TRP A 73 12.78 1.79 1.07
CA TRP A 73 11.55 1.01 1.21
C TRP A 73 11.75 -0.42 0.70
N ARG A 74 12.29 -0.58 -0.51
CA ARG A 74 12.60 -1.89 -1.09
C ARG A 74 13.63 -2.68 -0.28
N GLU A 75 14.68 -2.02 0.22
CA GLU A 75 15.71 -2.65 1.06
C GLU A 75 15.10 -3.17 2.38
N SER A 76 14.17 -2.42 2.97
CA SER A 76 13.48 -2.82 4.21
C SER A 76 12.38 -3.86 4.01
N HIS A 77 11.77 -3.93 2.82
CA HIS A 77 10.64 -4.80 2.50
C HIS A 77 10.98 -5.69 1.31
N THR A 78 12.13 -6.38 1.40
CA THR A 78 12.51 -7.35 0.37
C THR A 78 11.49 -8.51 0.37
N PRO A 79 10.98 -8.95 -0.80
CA PRO A 79 10.13 -10.13 -0.88
C PRO A 79 10.70 -11.31 -0.09
N GLY A 80 9.85 -11.99 0.68
CA GLY A 80 10.21 -13.02 1.63
C GLY A 80 10.57 -12.52 3.03
N SER A 81 10.76 -11.21 3.27
CA SER A 81 10.99 -10.67 4.62
C SER A 81 9.71 -10.67 5.46
N ILE A 82 9.86 -10.63 6.79
CA ILE A 82 8.72 -10.60 7.72
C ILE A 82 8.52 -9.17 8.21
N VAL A 83 7.29 -8.69 8.13
CA VAL A 83 6.86 -7.38 8.65
C VAL A 83 5.79 -7.59 9.70
N ALA A 84 5.93 -6.84 10.79
CA ALA A 84 4.93 -6.78 11.85
C ALA A 84 3.81 -5.80 11.43
N VAL A 85 2.61 -6.33 11.25
CA VAL A 85 1.45 -5.60 10.74
C VAL A 85 0.40 -5.56 11.85
N PRO A 86 0.08 -4.39 12.41
CA PRO A 86 -1.06 -4.28 13.32
C PRO A 86 -2.35 -4.64 12.58
N VAL A 87 -3.10 -5.62 13.08
CA VAL A 87 -4.40 -6.01 12.55
C VAL A 87 -5.43 -5.10 13.21
N ALA A 88 -6.18 -4.35 12.40
CA ALA A 88 -7.36 -3.65 12.90
C ALA A 88 -8.36 -4.72 13.35
N SER A 89 -8.64 -4.81 14.66
CA SER A 89 -9.67 -5.72 15.14
C SER A 89 -11.03 -5.24 14.64
N ASP A 90 -11.83 -6.16 14.09
CA ASP A 90 -13.17 -5.90 13.56
C ASP A 90 -13.98 -4.98 14.50
N PRO A 91 -14.78 -4.04 13.95
CA PRO A 91 -15.70 -3.28 14.78
C PRO A 91 -16.64 -4.26 15.47
N VAL A 92 -16.57 -4.29 16.81
CA VAL A 92 -17.50 -5.05 17.65
C VAL A 92 -18.90 -4.58 17.27
N ALA A 93 -19.68 -5.46 16.62
CA ALA A 93 -21.07 -5.21 16.35
C ALA A 93 -21.77 -4.77 17.65
N PRO A 94 -22.57 -3.70 17.64
CA PRO A 94 -23.28 -3.28 18.84
C PRO A 94 -24.11 -4.47 19.34
N LYS A 95 -23.96 -4.80 20.62
CA LYS A 95 -24.80 -5.81 21.29
C LYS A 95 -26.26 -5.51 20.96
N PRO A 96 -27.07 -6.50 20.56
CA PRO A 96 -28.50 -6.28 20.43
C PRO A 96 -29.02 -5.83 21.79
N VAL A 97 -29.61 -4.64 21.82
CA VAL A 97 -30.41 -4.18 22.95
C VAL A 97 -31.52 -5.21 23.09
N ALA A 98 -31.56 -5.91 24.21
CA ALA A 98 -32.65 -6.81 24.51
C ALA A 98 -33.93 -5.98 24.61
N ASP A 99 -34.78 -6.08 23.59
CA ASP A 99 -36.17 -5.63 23.66
C ASP A 99 -36.81 -6.29 24.87
N SER A 100 -37.10 -5.48 25.88
CA SER A 100 -37.94 -5.90 27.00
C SER A 100 -39.38 -5.92 26.50
N ALA A 101 -39.77 -7.05 25.91
CA ALA A 101 -41.16 -7.43 25.84
C ALA A 101 -41.57 -7.98 27.20
N ASP A 102 -42.41 -7.25 27.93
CA ASP A 102 -43.48 -7.91 28.68
C ASP A 102 -44.77 -7.10 28.61
N ASN A 103 -45.86 -7.86 28.64
CA ASN A 103 -47.08 -7.68 27.88
C ASN A 103 -48.26 -7.31 28.80
N SER A 104 -49.40 -7.01 28.17
CA SER A 104 -50.76 -6.85 28.70
C SER A 104 -51.09 -5.47 29.29
N GLY A 105 -52.11 -4.72 28.88
CA GLY A 105 -53.26 -5.03 28.04
C GLY A 105 -54.53 -4.82 28.85
N ARG A 106 -55.10 -3.60 28.89
CA ARG A 106 -56.54 -3.37 29.10
C ARG A 106 -56.94 -1.92 28.84
N SER A 107 -57.90 -1.74 27.96
CA SER A 107 -58.66 -0.52 27.72
C SER A 107 -59.60 -0.22 28.88
N GLU A 108 -59.75 1.06 29.27
CA GLU A 108 -61.05 1.71 29.56
C GLU A 108 -60.82 3.20 29.86
N ALA A 109 -61.70 4.02 29.29
CA ALA A 109 -61.76 5.47 29.46
C ALA A 109 -62.80 5.81 30.55
N GLU A 110 -62.53 6.83 31.37
CA GLU A 110 -63.50 7.88 31.78
C GLU A 110 -62.89 8.80 32.85
N ASP A 111 -62.99 10.10 32.55
CA ASP A 111 -63.38 11.23 33.40
C ASP A 111 -62.61 11.69 34.66
N ALA A 112 -62.19 12.97 34.54
CA ALA A 112 -62.50 14.11 35.42
C ALA A 112 -61.76 14.37 36.75
N GLU A 113 -61.26 15.62 36.81
CA GLU A 113 -61.17 16.56 37.94
C GLU A 113 -60.10 16.43 39.06
N ALA A 114 -59.19 17.41 39.01
CA ALA A 114 -58.87 18.42 40.03
C ALA A 114 -58.19 18.07 41.38
N ASN A 115 -57.24 18.97 41.71
CA ASN A 115 -56.69 19.39 43.01
C ASN A 115 -55.38 18.76 43.54
N ALA A 116 -54.32 19.56 43.37
CA ALA A 116 -53.56 20.28 44.40
C ALA A 116 -52.70 19.54 45.45
N ASP A 117 -51.44 20.02 45.49
CA ASP A 117 -50.55 20.20 46.64
C ASP A 117 -49.92 18.99 47.35
N THR A 118 -48.62 18.75 47.14
CA THR A 118 -47.54 19.22 48.04
C THR A 118 -46.15 18.69 47.61
N ASN A 119 -45.20 19.61 47.47
CA ASN A 119 -43.73 19.38 47.48
C ASN A 119 -43.25 19.53 48.96
N PRO A 120 -41.95 19.39 49.37
CA PRO A 120 -40.72 19.01 48.65
C PRO A 120 -39.74 18.14 49.51
N SER A 121 -38.46 18.11 49.12
CA SER A 121 -37.24 17.71 49.88
C SER A 121 -36.77 16.28 49.61
N GLY A 122 -35.54 16.00 49.17
CA GLY A 122 -34.36 16.84 49.02
C GLY A 122 -33.11 15.96 49.12
N ALA A 123 -32.20 16.16 48.17
CA ALA A 123 -30.74 15.91 48.22
C ALA A 123 -30.21 14.48 48.46
N ASP A 124 -29.69 13.92 47.36
CA ASP A 124 -28.30 13.49 47.18
C ASP A 124 -27.55 12.82 48.34
N ALA A 125 -27.19 11.56 48.12
CA ALA A 125 -25.87 11.06 48.49
C ALA A 125 -25.48 9.80 47.68
N GLY A 126 -24.64 10.02 46.67
CA GLY A 126 -23.38 9.29 46.53
C GLY A 126 -23.38 7.96 45.79
N GLY A 127 -22.63 7.91 44.67
CA GLY A 127 -21.95 6.66 44.30
C GLY A 127 -21.65 6.38 42.83
N ASP A 128 -21.75 7.31 41.88
CA ASP A 128 -21.29 7.03 40.51
C ASP A 128 -19.77 7.06 40.42
N THR A 129 -19.19 5.86 40.51
CA THR A 129 -17.82 5.58 40.13
C THR A 129 -17.80 5.45 38.61
N PRO A 130 -17.11 6.31 37.83
CA PRO A 130 -16.96 6.05 36.42
C PRO A 130 -16.06 4.82 36.25
N SER A 131 -16.62 3.78 35.64
CA SER A 131 -15.93 2.56 35.24
C SER A 131 -14.68 2.89 34.43
N VAL A 132 -13.52 2.77 35.07
CA VAL A 132 -12.23 2.56 34.42
C VAL A 132 -12.30 1.16 33.83
N ASP A 133 -12.54 1.05 32.52
CA ASP A 133 -12.11 -0.09 31.67
C ASP A 133 -12.57 0.15 30.22
N ALA A 134 -12.20 1.29 29.65
CA ALA A 134 -11.92 1.33 28.22
C ALA A 134 -10.52 0.72 28.06
N ALA A 135 -10.44 -0.61 28.17
CA ALA A 135 -9.20 -1.34 27.92
C ALA A 135 -8.69 -0.93 26.53
N GLU A 136 -7.60 -0.17 26.53
CA GLU A 136 -6.84 0.20 25.35
C GLU A 136 -6.45 -1.10 24.65
N LYS A 137 -7.24 -1.49 23.66
CA LYS A 137 -7.10 -2.77 22.96
C LYS A 137 -5.83 -2.64 22.14
N ILE A 138 -4.72 -3.15 22.68
CA ILE A 138 -3.42 -3.17 22.01
C ILE A 138 -3.67 -3.80 20.62
N PRO A 139 -3.33 -3.11 19.52
CA PRO A 139 -3.57 -3.65 18.20
C PRO A 139 -2.81 -4.96 18.06
N GLU A 140 -3.52 -6.03 17.73
CA GLU A 140 -2.91 -7.35 17.59
C GLU A 140 -1.93 -7.31 16.43
N VAL A 141 -0.64 -7.53 16.70
CA VAL A 141 0.39 -7.46 15.66
C VAL A 141 0.55 -8.83 15.02
N ARG A 142 0.16 -8.96 13.75
CA ARG A 142 0.39 -10.15 12.94
C ARG A 142 1.71 -10.04 12.19
N GLN A 143 2.53 -11.09 12.27
CA GLN A 143 3.73 -11.19 11.45
C GLN A 143 3.35 -11.73 10.07
N MET A 144 3.66 -10.98 9.03
CA MET A 144 3.29 -11.30 7.66
C MET A 144 4.51 -11.27 6.75
N ARG A 145 4.56 -12.20 5.80
CA ARG A 145 5.65 -12.28 4.84
C ARG A 145 5.36 -11.38 3.64
N VAL A 146 6.33 -10.55 3.27
CA VAL A 146 6.22 -9.62 2.15
C VAL A 146 6.26 -10.38 0.84
N SER A 147 5.28 -10.16 -0.03
CA SER A 147 5.27 -10.65 -1.41
C SER A 147 5.83 -9.59 -2.37
N ARG A 148 5.30 -8.36 -2.27
CA ARG A 148 5.58 -7.28 -3.22
C ARG A 148 5.59 -5.93 -2.53
N VAL A 149 6.20 -4.98 -3.21
CA VAL A 149 6.12 -3.56 -2.88
C VAL A 149 5.78 -2.75 -4.12
N SER A 150 5.03 -1.67 -3.95
CA SER A 150 4.70 -0.79 -5.06
C SER A 150 4.64 0.68 -4.64
N ARG A 151 4.41 1.54 -5.63
CA ARG A 151 4.20 2.98 -5.46
C ARG A 151 2.79 3.32 -5.93
N GLU A 152 2.14 4.20 -5.21
CA GLU A 152 0.78 4.69 -5.50
C GLU A 152 0.81 6.22 -5.49
N LEU A 153 0.22 6.86 -6.51
CA LEU A 153 0.04 8.31 -6.51
C LEU A 153 -1.03 8.73 -5.50
N ARG A 154 -0.72 9.70 -4.65
CA ARG A 154 -1.63 10.25 -3.62
C ARG A 154 -2.07 11.68 -3.90
N SER A 155 -1.22 12.46 -4.57
CA SER A 155 -1.55 13.83 -4.98
C SER A 155 -0.75 14.17 -6.23
N VAL A 156 -1.30 15.02 -7.08
CA VAL A 156 -0.69 15.50 -8.33
C VAL A 156 -0.17 16.94 -8.19
N TYR A 157 -0.78 17.76 -7.33
CA TYR A 157 -0.50 19.20 -7.21
C TYR A 157 -0.22 19.60 -5.75
N PRO A 158 0.73 20.51 -5.46
CA PRO A 158 1.65 21.20 -6.38
C PRO A 158 2.87 20.36 -6.82
N LEU A 159 3.08 19.21 -6.16
CA LEU A 159 4.08 18.21 -6.51
C LEU A 159 3.39 16.86 -6.49
N ALA A 160 3.81 15.95 -7.39
CA ALA A 160 3.32 14.58 -7.33
C ALA A 160 3.86 13.89 -6.08
N LEU A 161 2.95 13.45 -5.22
CA LEU A 161 3.26 12.73 -4.00
C LEU A 161 2.86 11.27 -4.16
N VAL A 162 3.74 10.37 -3.74
CA VAL A 162 3.54 8.93 -3.76
C VAL A 162 3.53 8.35 -2.35
N GLY A 163 2.70 7.33 -2.14
CA GLY A 163 2.80 6.40 -1.03
C GLY A 163 3.55 5.14 -1.45
N PHE A 164 4.13 4.45 -0.49
CA PHE A 164 4.73 3.13 -0.70
C PHE A 164 3.86 2.06 -0.09
N ASN A 165 3.61 1.00 -0.86
CA ASN A 165 2.74 -0.09 -0.46
C ASN A 165 3.58 -1.36 -0.27
N VAL A 166 3.14 -2.22 0.64
CA VAL A 166 3.64 -3.57 0.85
C VAL A 166 2.48 -4.55 0.92
N TYR A 167 2.61 -5.64 0.16
CA TYR A 167 1.62 -6.70 0.04
C TYR A 167 2.19 -8.00 0.59
N PHE A 168 1.31 -8.92 0.97
CA PHE A 168 1.70 -10.12 1.71
C PHE A 168 1.46 -11.42 0.95
N GLU A 169 2.34 -12.40 1.12
CA GLU A 169 2.34 -13.67 0.37
C GLU A 169 1.07 -14.49 0.57
N GLU A 170 0.47 -14.46 1.76
CA GLU A 170 -0.76 -15.18 2.08
C GLU A 170 -1.94 -14.79 1.18
N TYR A 171 -1.90 -13.59 0.59
CA TYR A 171 -2.93 -13.07 -0.28
C TYR A 171 -2.43 -12.84 -1.71
N GLU A 172 -1.29 -13.41 -2.09
CA GLU A 172 -0.79 -13.28 -3.45
C GLU A 172 -1.73 -14.03 -4.42
N LYS A 173 -2.19 -13.35 -5.48
CA LYS A 173 -3.08 -13.90 -6.52
C LYS A 173 -4.48 -14.35 -6.07
N THR A 174 -4.86 -14.16 -4.81
CA THR A 174 -6.20 -14.55 -4.30
C THR A 174 -7.33 -13.72 -4.89
N GLU A 175 -7.01 -12.59 -5.52
CA GLU A 175 -7.95 -11.68 -6.16
C GLU A 175 -8.35 -12.15 -7.57
N PHE A 176 -7.64 -13.13 -8.13
CA PHE A 176 -7.85 -13.57 -9.50
C PHE A 176 -8.63 -14.89 -9.57
N PRO A 177 -9.37 -15.13 -10.67
CA PRO A 177 -9.65 -14.18 -11.76
C PRO A 177 -10.75 -13.18 -11.37
N VAL A 178 -10.68 -11.98 -11.94
CA VAL A 178 -11.69 -10.93 -11.74
C VAL A 178 -12.16 -10.37 -13.09
N GLY A 179 -13.47 -10.29 -13.27
CA GLY A 179 -14.10 -9.61 -14.39
C GLY A 179 -14.82 -8.37 -13.89
N LEU A 180 -14.54 -7.22 -14.49
CA LEU A 180 -15.09 -5.92 -14.11
C LEU A 180 -15.70 -5.26 -15.33
N ILE A 181 -16.93 -4.78 -15.17
CA ILE A 181 -17.49 -3.84 -16.13
C ILE A 181 -16.75 -2.53 -15.88
N VAL A 182 -16.24 -1.90 -16.92
CA VAL A 182 -15.56 -0.61 -16.79
C VAL A 182 -15.91 0.22 -18.00
N ARG A 183 -16.01 1.53 -17.82
CA ARG A 183 -16.14 2.45 -18.94
C ARG A 183 -14.84 3.19 -19.13
N GLY A 184 -14.25 2.99 -20.30
CA GLY A 184 -13.01 3.64 -20.69
C GLY A 184 -13.14 4.38 -22.00
N SER A 185 -12.09 5.13 -22.34
CA SER A 185 -11.94 5.66 -23.69
C SER A 185 -11.86 4.50 -24.71
N ASP A 186 -12.13 4.81 -25.98
CA ASP A 186 -11.92 3.87 -27.10
C ASP A 186 -12.83 2.63 -27.11
N GLY A 187 -13.96 2.70 -26.39
CA GLY A 187 -15.01 1.67 -26.44
C GLY A 187 -14.79 0.50 -25.49
N VAL A 188 -13.90 0.64 -24.50
CA VAL A 188 -13.73 -0.36 -23.43
C VAL A 188 -14.99 -0.41 -22.57
N ALA A 189 -15.55 -1.61 -22.44
CA ALA A 189 -16.77 -1.89 -21.67
C ALA A 189 -16.55 -2.91 -20.54
N MET A 190 -15.51 -3.73 -20.64
CA MET A 190 -15.20 -4.77 -19.67
C MET A 190 -13.70 -5.04 -19.63
N MET A 191 -13.21 -5.43 -18.46
CA MET A 191 -11.86 -5.92 -18.26
C MET A 191 -11.86 -7.25 -17.52
N THR A 192 -10.98 -8.15 -17.94
CA THR A 192 -10.68 -9.38 -17.21
C THR A 192 -9.25 -9.34 -16.74
N LEU A 193 -9.04 -9.63 -15.46
CA LEU A 193 -7.76 -9.65 -14.80
C LEU A 193 -7.50 -11.08 -14.33
N THR A 194 -6.41 -11.67 -14.80
CA THR A 194 -5.92 -12.99 -14.41
C THR A 194 -4.62 -12.85 -13.65
N ASP A 195 -4.04 -13.97 -13.22
CA ASP A 195 -2.75 -13.95 -12.53
C ASP A 195 -1.56 -13.65 -13.45
N ASP A 196 -1.77 -13.71 -14.77
CA ASP A 196 -0.75 -13.48 -15.79
C ASP A 196 -0.97 -12.16 -16.56
N ASP A 197 -2.23 -11.79 -16.80
CA ASP A 197 -2.57 -10.70 -17.70
C ASP A 197 -3.81 -9.89 -17.32
N ILE A 198 -3.93 -8.76 -18.01
CA ILE A 198 -5.09 -7.89 -18.02
C ILE A 198 -5.55 -7.71 -19.46
N VAL A 199 -6.84 -7.90 -19.69
CA VAL A 199 -7.44 -7.86 -21.04
C VAL A 199 -8.67 -6.97 -21.01
N ALA A 200 -8.78 -6.07 -21.97
CA ALA A 200 -9.91 -5.16 -22.14
C ALA A 200 -10.73 -5.54 -23.37
N PHE A 201 -12.05 -5.46 -23.25
CA PHE A 201 -13.03 -5.86 -24.26
C PHE A 201 -13.99 -4.71 -24.58
N ASP A 202 -14.49 -4.69 -25.82
CA ASP A 202 -15.58 -3.82 -26.23
C ASP A 202 -16.96 -4.36 -25.78
N GLU A 203 -18.02 -3.58 -26.00
CA GLU A 203 -19.41 -3.97 -25.68
C GLU A 203 -19.86 -5.26 -26.39
N ARG A 204 -19.19 -5.65 -27.48
CA ARG A 204 -19.47 -6.87 -28.25
C ARG A 204 -18.63 -8.07 -27.79
N GLY A 205 -17.82 -7.90 -26.74
CA GLY A 205 -16.92 -8.93 -26.21
C GLY A 205 -15.67 -9.17 -27.06
N ARG A 206 -15.33 -8.26 -27.99
CA ARG A 206 -14.09 -8.36 -28.78
C ARG A 206 -12.94 -7.77 -27.97
N ARG A 207 -11.80 -8.46 -27.97
CA ARG A 207 -10.58 -7.98 -27.31
C ARG A 207 -10.07 -6.72 -28.01
N LEU A 208 -10.02 -5.61 -27.28
CA LEU A 208 -9.48 -4.34 -27.74
C LEU A 208 -8.00 -4.18 -27.38
N TRP A 209 -7.63 -4.63 -26.19
CA TRP A 209 -6.32 -4.38 -25.64
C TRP A 209 -5.95 -5.44 -24.61
N SER A 210 -4.66 -5.69 -24.42
CA SER A 210 -4.16 -6.57 -23.37
C SER A 210 -2.73 -6.22 -22.97
N SER A 211 -2.37 -6.54 -21.72
CA SER A 211 -1.00 -6.49 -21.23
C SER A 211 -0.73 -7.64 -20.27
N ARG A 212 0.50 -8.13 -20.23
CA ARG A 212 0.97 -8.89 -19.06
C ARG A 212 1.32 -7.94 -17.92
N TRP A 213 1.24 -8.43 -16.68
CA TRP A 213 1.57 -7.62 -15.50
C TRP A 213 3.00 -7.07 -15.54
N GLU A 214 3.99 -7.85 -15.98
CA GLU A 214 5.40 -7.42 -15.98
C GLU A 214 5.70 -6.29 -16.97
N ARG A 215 4.82 -6.09 -17.96
CA ARG A 215 4.95 -5.05 -18.99
C ARG A 215 3.98 -3.90 -18.77
N LEU A 216 3.02 -4.05 -17.87
CA LEU A 216 2.01 -3.05 -17.61
C LEU A 216 2.65 -1.84 -16.94
N ILE A 217 2.55 -0.70 -17.61
CA ILE A 217 2.87 0.60 -17.04
C ILE A 217 1.55 1.33 -16.82
N PHE A 218 1.42 1.99 -15.67
CA PHE A 218 0.23 2.75 -15.33
C PHE A 218 0.55 4.14 -14.80
N SER A 219 -0.43 5.03 -14.95
CA SER A 219 -0.48 6.36 -14.36
C SER A 219 -1.90 6.60 -13.84
N ASN A 220 -2.04 6.96 -12.56
CA ASN A 220 -3.32 7.06 -11.85
C ASN A 220 -3.56 8.48 -11.32
N ALA A 221 -3.67 9.45 -12.23
CA ALA A 221 -4.02 10.83 -11.90
C ALA A 221 -5.55 10.99 -11.89
N HIS A 222 -6.10 11.93 -12.67
CA HIS A 222 -7.55 12.06 -12.84
C HIS A 222 -8.17 10.84 -13.53
N ASP A 223 -7.48 10.32 -14.55
CA ASP A 223 -7.88 9.09 -15.25
C ASP A 223 -6.87 7.97 -14.94
N LEU A 224 -7.29 6.70 -15.03
CA LEU A 224 -6.36 5.56 -14.97
C LEU A 224 -5.92 5.20 -16.38
N LEU A 225 -4.66 5.50 -16.68
CA LEU A 225 -4.03 5.19 -17.96
C LEU A 225 -3.24 3.89 -17.85
N LEU A 226 -3.48 2.97 -18.79
CA LEU A 226 -2.80 1.69 -18.87
C LEU A 226 -2.06 1.58 -20.19
N TYR A 227 -0.77 1.28 -20.14
CA TYR A 227 0.10 1.15 -21.31
C TYR A 227 0.82 -0.20 -21.31
N ASN A 228 0.78 -0.89 -22.46
CA ASN A 228 1.37 -2.22 -22.62
C ASN A 228 2.74 -2.22 -23.32
N GLY A 229 3.31 -1.04 -23.61
CA GLY A 229 4.52 -0.89 -24.43
C GLY A 229 4.26 -0.57 -25.90
N HIS A 230 3.00 -0.60 -26.36
CA HIS A 230 2.62 -0.32 -27.75
C HIS A 230 1.43 0.63 -27.85
N THR A 231 0.35 0.31 -27.15
CA THR A 231 -0.91 1.06 -27.15
C THR A 231 -1.37 1.30 -25.73
N GLN A 232 -2.18 2.34 -25.55
CA GLN A 232 -2.75 2.71 -24.27
C GLN A 232 -4.27 2.64 -24.30
N ILE A 233 -4.86 2.39 -23.15
CA ILE A 233 -6.29 2.58 -22.88
C ILE A 233 -6.44 3.46 -21.65
N ARG A 234 -7.60 4.11 -21.52
CA ARG A 234 -7.93 4.99 -20.40
C ARG A 234 -9.22 4.53 -19.74
N ILE A 235 -9.25 4.54 -18.42
CA ILE A 235 -10.43 4.20 -17.61
C ILE A 235 -10.83 5.45 -16.86
N ASP A 236 -12.05 5.92 -17.15
CA ASP A 236 -12.57 7.23 -16.72
C ASP A 236 -13.66 7.09 -15.65
N ASP A 237 -14.18 5.86 -15.45
CA ASP A 237 -15.28 5.56 -14.55
C ASP A 237 -14.81 5.40 -13.11
N GLU A 238 -15.03 6.41 -12.27
CA GLU A 238 -14.60 6.45 -10.86
C GLU A 238 -15.21 5.30 -10.04
N ASP A 239 -16.50 4.98 -10.24
CA ASP A 239 -17.23 4.00 -9.42
C ASP A 239 -16.76 2.56 -9.63
N GLN A 240 -16.21 2.23 -10.81
CA GLN A 240 -15.75 0.88 -11.14
C GLN A 240 -14.22 0.77 -11.28
N ARG A 241 -13.50 1.88 -11.07
CA ARG A 241 -12.04 1.95 -11.17
C ARG A 241 -11.33 1.48 -9.92
N ASP A 242 -11.89 1.63 -8.72
CA ASP A 242 -11.18 1.39 -7.46
C ASP A 242 -10.45 0.05 -7.40
N LEU A 243 -11.13 -1.04 -7.75
CA LEU A 243 -10.52 -2.38 -7.73
C LEU A 243 -9.49 -2.56 -8.87
N VAL A 244 -9.77 -2.02 -10.06
CA VAL A 244 -8.79 -2.06 -11.16
C VAL A 244 -7.54 -1.30 -10.77
N GLU A 245 -7.69 -0.09 -10.23
CA GLU A 245 -6.58 0.73 -9.78
C GLU A 245 -5.78 0.03 -8.69
N ALA A 246 -6.44 -0.53 -7.66
CA ALA A 246 -5.76 -1.26 -6.61
C ALA A 246 -4.91 -2.44 -7.14
N LEU A 247 -5.44 -3.21 -8.09
CA LEU A 247 -4.74 -4.33 -8.70
C LEU A 247 -3.61 -3.87 -9.63
N VAL A 248 -3.83 -2.82 -10.41
CA VAL A 248 -2.82 -2.22 -11.28
C VAL A 248 -1.68 -1.60 -10.45
N VAL A 249 -1.98 -0.97 -9.32
CA VAL A 249 -1.00 -0.47 -8.35
C VAL A 249 -0.21 -1.61 -7.72
N LYS A 250 -0.84 -2.76 -7.46
CA LYS A 250 -0.17 -3.94 -6.88
C LYS A 250 0.76 -4.65 -7.88
N TYR A 251 0.28 -4.89 -9.10
CA TYR A 251 0.94 -5.78 -10.06
C TYR A 251 1.65 -5.04 -11.22
N GLY A 252 1.24 -3.81 -11.52
CA GLY A 252 1.83 -2.99 -12.58
C GLY A 252 2.99 -2.11 -12.10
N ARG A 253 3.62 -1.42 -13.05
CA ARG A 253 4.69 -0.45 -12.80
C ARG A 253 4.16 0.98 -12.87
N PHE A 254 4.25 1.70 -11.75
CA PHE A 254 3.92 3.12 -11.70
C PHE A 254 4.94 3.95 -12.48
N GLU A 255 4.45 4.77 -13.42
CA GLU A 255 5.20 5.87 -14.03
C GLU A 255 4.36 7.15 -14.07
N GLN A 256 4.96 8.25 -13.64
CA GLN A 256 4.35 9.56 -13.68
C GLN A 256 4.48 10.13 -15.10
N MET A 257 3.62 9.73 -16.02
CA MET A 257 3.50 10.33 -17.35
C MET A 257 2.04 10.62 -17.71
N HIS A 258 1.82 11.75 -18.38
CA HIS A 258 0.72 11.87 -19.33
C HIS A 258 1.16 11.09 -20.57
N PHE A 259 0.61 9.91 -20.81
CA PHE A 259 0.88 9.20 -22.05
C PHE A 259 0.24 9.98 -23.22
N LEU A 260 1.07 10.65 -24.01
CA LEU A 260 0.71 11.47 -25.17
C LEU A 260 0.47 10.60 -26.42
N PRO A 261 -0.21 11.17 -27.44
CA PRO A 261 -1.48 10.64 -27.95
C PRO A 261 -1.35 9.22 -28.54
N GLY A 262 -2.44 8.46 -28.42
CA GLY A 262 -2.57 7.13 -29.01
C GLY A 262 -2.24 7.07 -30.50
N PRO A 263 -2.14 5.86 -31.08
CA PRO A 263 -1.75 5.68 -32.48
C PRO A 263 -2.62 6.56 -33.38
N GLU A 264 -1.98 7.28 -34.31
CA GLU A 264 -2.67 8.04 -35.36
C GLU A 264 -3.77 7.14 -35.92
N ARG A 265 -5.04 7.56 -35.74
CA ARG A 265 -6.16 6.93 -36.43
C ARG A 265 -5.77 6.94 -37.90
N ARG A 266 -5.52 5.76 -38.47
CA ARG A 266 -5.48 5.60 -39.92
C ARG A 266 -6.78 6.24 -40.40
N ALA A 267 -6.66 7.32 -41.17
CA ALA A 267 -7.82 7.95 -41.79
C ALA A 267 -8.65 6.83 -42.44
N PRO A 268 -9.98 6.82 -42.28
CA PRO A 268 -10.80 5.85 -43.00
C PRO A 268 -10.40 5.94 -44.46
N ASP A 269 -10.03 4.80 -45.03
CA ASP A 269 -9.66 4.67 -46.42
C ASP A 269 -10.70 5.43 -47.25
N ALA A 270 -10.22 6.44 -47.98
CA ALA A 270 -11.01 7.08 -49.01
C ALA A 270 -11.12 6.06 -50.15
N ASP A 271 -12.12 5.20 -50.04
CA ASP A 271 -12.66 4.46 -51.17
C ASP A 271 -13.30 5.47 -52.13
N GLU A 272 -12.55 5.84 -53.17
CA GLU A 272 -13.07 6.12 -54.52
C GLU A 272 -12.51 5.08 -55.50
#